data_AF-A0A957LLD7-F1
#
_entry.id   AF-A0A957LLD7-F1
#
_cell.length_a   1.000
_cell.length_b   1.000
_cell.length_c   1.000
_cell.angle_alpha   90.00
_cell.angle_beta   90.00
_cell.angle_gamma   90.00
#
_symmetry.space_group_name_H-M   'P 1'
#
loop_
_entity.id
_entity.type
_entity.pdbx_description
1 polymer ?
#
loop_
_entity_poly.entity_id
_entity_poly.type
_entity_poly.pdbx_seq_one_letter_code
_entity_poly.pdbx_strand_id
1 'polypeptide(L)'
;MERLLLIAFLFCLVIGLVALGTLLALRNSDKPILNADPLQLVRIEQILPQLALRELAGDAPAGLAVQALQAGQLETARAALTYATTVPAVEQSGRLAQLGRAYLAAGDPTAAAQVFRLVLPFAVLNDTIPTQERIQLLVQAADGYAATDNPDAARDALIQAQRIAVQAPDLVPARRADLFAEMRRVAEPLDDTALEQQLADLARNPYLIGSGVLITPTLATLAQPLPYDTLTLEKIAAREEAARIFADRIELTGGVDIEPEREALAQALRDEDQARTQFYDNPGEISRGQQFWLPLEERAWLVTRLRLADGAYGISVVPEWEANRSAIAGQLAALDTYIDSLVRALADSQPSPVEQAMVRIEGRHWLAEQAERGLYADAPVGDISEQLRIAQDDLARLGSPPALPTSYEPNATPPGFRIQAAP
;
A
#
# COMPACT_ATOMS: atom_id res chain seq x y z
N MET A 1 42.75 -42.37 29.76
CA MET A 1 41.92 -41.27 30.31
C MET A 1 41.86 -40.09 29.34
N GLU A 2 43.00 -39.62 28.84
CA GLU A 2 43.13 -38.55 27.83
C GLU A 2 42.27 -38.74 26.56
N ARG A 3 42.31 -39.93 25.94
CA ARG A 3 41.51 -40.22 24.74
C ARG A 3 39.99 -40.16 24.99
N LEU A 4 39.55 -40.51 26.18
CA LEU A 4 38.14 -40.48 26.58
C LEU A 4 37.65 -39.04 26.79
N LEU A 5 38.49 -38.19 27.39
CA LEU A 5 38.22 -36.76 27.54
C LEU A 5 38.18 -36.04 26.19
N LEU A 6 39.06 -36.40 25.26
CA LEU A 6 39.12 -35.79 23.93
C LEU A 6 37.90 -36.16 23.09
N ILE A 7 37.42 -37.41 23.19
CA ILE A 7 36.18 -37.86 22.57
C ILE A 7 34.96 -37.13 23.17
N ALA A 8 34.89 -37.01 24.50
CA ALA A 8 33.80 -36.30 25.17
C ALA A 8 33.77 -34.79 24.79
N PHE A 9 34.94 -34.15 24.70
CA PHE A 9 35.07 -32.76 24.26
C PHE A 9 34.60 -32.56 22.82
N LEU A 10 35.03 -33.43 21.89
CA LEU A 10 34.57 -33.39 20.50
C LEU A 10 33.05 -33.60 20.38
N PHE A 11 32.49 -34.49 21.20
CA PHE A 11 31.05 -34.72 21.22
C PHE A 11 30.26 -33.49 21.70
N CYS A 12 30.72 -32.85 22.79
CA CYS A 12 30.14 -31.59 23.26
C CYS A 12 30.28 -30.45 22.24
N LEU A 13 31.42 -30.36 21.55
CA LEU A 13 31.65 -29.35 20.50
C LEU A 13 30.67 -29.52 19.33
N VAL A 14 30.48 -30.77 18.87
CA VAL A 14 29.54 -31.06 17.77
C VAL A 14 28.11 -30.75 18.19
N ILE A 15 27.69 -31.13 19.41
CA ILE A 15 26.36 -30.77 19.92
C ILE A 15 26.20 -29.24 20.00
N GLY A 16 27.20 -28.52 20.49
CA GLY A 16 27.18 -27.06 20.56
C GLY A 16 27.08 -26.40 19.18
N LEU A 17 27.80 -26.90 18.18
CA LEU A 17 27.73 -26.41 16.81
C LEU A 17 26.39 -26.72 16.14
N VAL A 18 25.82 -27.91 16.38
CA VAL A 18 24.48 -28.26 15.88
C VAL A 18 23.42 -27.37 16.53
N ALA A 19 23.47 -27.16 17.85
CA ALA A 19 22.55 -26.29 18.57
C ALA A 19 22.66 -24.82 18.11
N LEU A 20 23.88 -24.33 17.89
CA LEU A 20 24.12 -23.00 17.32
C LEU A 20 23.59 -22.91 15.89
N GLY A 21 23.83 -23.93 15.06
CA GLY A 21 23.31 -24.01 13.69
C GLY A 21 21.79 -24.00 13.63
N THR A 22 21.12 -24.75 14.51
CA THR A 22 19.65 -24.75 14.61
C THR A 22 19.11 -23.43 15.15
N LEU A 23 19.79 -22.79 16.11
CA LEU A 23 19.40 -21.49 16.64
C LEU A 23 19.52 -20.39 15.58
N LEU A 24 20.60 -20.41 14.78
CA LEU A 24 20.79 -19.50 13.65
C LEU A 24 19.79 -19.76 12.52
N ALA A 25 19.46 -21.02 12.25
CA ALA A 25 18.45 -21.39 11.27
C ALA A 25 17.06 -20.90 11.69
N LEU A 26 16.63 -21.19 12.93
CA LEU A 26 15.36 -20.71 13.49
C LEU A 26 15.29 -19.17 13.49
N ARG A 27 16.36 -18.50 13.93
CA ARG A 27 16.43 -17.03 13.92
C ARG A 27 16.34 -16.41 12.53
N ASN A 28 16.81 -17.12 11.49
CA ASN A 28 16.71 -16.65 10.11
C ASN A 28 15.41 -17.05 9.41
N SER A 29 14.72 -18.10 9.88
CA SER A 29 13.42 -18.53 9.37
C SER A 29 12.28 -17.60 9.75
N ASP A 30 12.42 -16.85 10.84
CA ASP A 30 11.38 -15.94 11.38
C ASP A 30 11.44 -14.52 10.79
N LYS A 31 12.36 -14.23 9.87
CA LYS A 31 12.41 -12.90 9.23
C LYS A 31 11.18 -12.71 8.36
N PRO A 32 10.42 -11.61 8.51
CA PRO A 32 9.24 -11.37 7.71
C PRO A 32 9.61 -11.36 6.23
N ILE A 33 8.83 -12.07 5.42
CA ILE A 33 8.93 -11.97 3.96
C ILE A 33 8.37 -10.61 3.59
N LEU A 34 9.24 -9.62 3.53
CA LEU A 34 8.86 -8.29 3.11
C LEU A 34 8.58 -8.28 1.61
N ASN A 35 9.22 -9.11 0.79
CA ASN A 35 9.16 -9.04 -0.69
C ASN A 35 7.99 -9.77 -1.35
N ALA A 36 7.04 -10.29 -0.58
CA ALA A 36 5.87 -10.97 -1.14
C ALA A 36 4.80 -9.98 -1.62
N ASP A 37 3.91 -10.46 -2.50
CA ASP A 37 2.70 -9.75 -2.89
C ASP A 37 1.88 -9.42 -1.64
N PRO A 38 1.62 -8.13 -1.34
CA PRO A 38 0.88 -7.75 -0.14
C PRO A 38 -0.53 -8.34 -0.05
N LEU A 39 -1.17 -8.61 -1.19
CA LEU A 39 -2.50 -9.21 -1.24
C LEU A 39 -2.48 -10.65 -0.69
N GLN A 40 -1.40 -11.40 -0.99
CA GLN A 40 -1.20 -12.78 -0.55
C GLN A 40 -0.77 -12.91 0.92
N LEU A 41 -0.44 -11.79 1.57
CA LEU A 41 0.01 -11.78 2.97
C LEU A 41 -1.14 -11.61 3.98
N VAL A 42 -2.37 -11.41 3.50
CA VAL A 42 -3.56 -11.35 4.35
C VAL A 42 -3.91 -12.76 4.83
N ARG A 43 -4.06 -12.94 6.15
CA ARG A 43 -4.38 -14.24 6.76
C ARG A 43 -5.89 -14.45 6.80
N ILE A 44 -6.42 -15.02 5.73
CA ILE A 44 -7.86 -15.12 5.48
C ILE A 44 -8.61 -15.84 6.61
N GLU A 45 -7.98 -16.81 7.28
CA GLU A 45 -8.55 -17.60 8.37
C GLU A 45 -8.74 -16.81 9.67
N GLN A 46 -8.13 -15.63 9.78
CA GLN A 46 -8.23 -14.73 10.94
C GLN A 46 -9.16 -13.54 10.69
N ILE A 47 -9.76 -13.46 9.49
CA ILE A 47 -10.73 -12.43 9.16
C ILE A 47 -12.07 -12.81 9.79
N LEU A 48 -12.70 -11.84 10.45
CA LEU A 48 -14.04 -11.97 11.03
C LEU A 48 -15.10 -11.70 9.95
N PRO A 49 -15.78 -12.73 9.40
CA PRO A 49 -16.55 -12.56 8.17
C PRO A 49 -17.74 -11.61 8.33
N GLN A 50 -18.48 -11.69 9.45
CA GLN A 50 -19.62 -10.83 9.72
C GLN A 50 -19.27 -9.35 9.78
N LEU A 51 -18.02 -9.00 10.14
CA LEU A 51 -17.55 -7.62 10.11
C LEU A 51 -17.03 -7.22 8.73
N ALA A 52 -16.30 -8.11 8.05
CA ALA A 52 -15.78 -7.83 6.71
C ALA A 52 -16.91 -7.63 5.69
N LEU A 53 -17.97 -8.45 5.75
CA LEU A 53 -19.11 -8.39 4.85
C LEU A 53 -19.93 -7.09 4.96
N ARG A 54 -19.78 -6.33 6.04
CA ARG A 54 -20.43 -5.02 6.19
C ARG A 54 -20.00 -4.03 5.10
N GLU A 55 -18.79 -4.19 4.55
CA GLU A 55 -18.34 -3.37 3.42
C GLU A 55 -19.19 -3.62 2.17
N LEU A 56 -19.56 -4.88 1.91
CA LEU A 56 -20.49 -5.23 0.85
C LEU A 56 -21.92 -4.76 1.17
N ALA A 57 -22.24 -4.54 2.45
CA ALA A 57 -23.50 -3.98 2.93
C ALA A 57 -23.59 -2.44 2.81
N GLY A 58 -22.55 -1.79 2.26
CA GLY A 58 -22.49 -0.35 2.02
C GLY A 58 -21.74 0.45 3.10
N ASP A 59 -21.22 -0.20 4.14
CA ASP A 59 -20.47 0.49 5.18
C ASP A 59 -19.09 0.93 4.68
N ALA A 60 -18.67 2.14 5.07
CA ALA A 60 -17.42 2.73 4.58
C ALA A 60 -16.18 1.93 5.04
N PRO A 61 -15.26 1.52 4.13
CA PRO A 61 -14.10 0.70 4.46
C PRO A 61 -13.21 1.29 5.57
N ALA A 62 -13.03 2.61 5.57
CA ALA A 62 -12.24 3.30 6.60
C ALA A 62 -12.87 3.18 8.00
N GLY A 63 -14.20 3.32 8.10
CA GLY A 63 -14.94 3.15 9.35
C GLY A 63 -14.87 1.72 9.87
N LEU A 64 -15.04 0.74 8.97
CA LEU A 64 -14.93 -0.68 9.29
C LEU A 64 -13.52 -1.06 9.76
N ALA A 65 -12.48 -0.54 9.11
CA ALA A 65 -11.10 -0.77 9.54
C ALA A 65 -10.86 -0.25 10.96
N VAL A 66 -11.43 0.91 11.32
CA VAL A 66 -11.36 1.44 12.70
C VAL A 66 -12.11 0.55 13.68
N GLN A 67 -13.32 0.13 13.35
CA GLN A 67 -14.10 -0.77 14.20
C GLN A 67 -13.36 -2.09 14.43
N ALA A 68 -12.80 -2.68 13.37
CA ALA A 68 -12.01 -3.90 13.43
C ALA A 68 -10.76 -3.72 14.30
N LEU A 69 -10.01 -2.62 14.13
CA LEU A 69 -8.85 -2.29 14.97
C LEU A 69 -9.23 -2.17 16.45
N GLN A 70 -10.30 -1.47 16.77
CA GLN A 70 -10.77 -1.28 18.14
C GLN A 70 -11.25 -2.60 18.79
N ALA A 71 -11.80 -3.50 17.97
CA ALA A 71 -12.24 -4.83 18.40
C ALA A 71 -11.10 -5.87 18.44
N GLY A 72 -9.86 -5.49 18.14
CA GLY A 72 -8.71 -6.41 18.07
C GLY A 72 -8.74 -7.36 16.86
N GLN A 73 -9.63 -7.13 15.89
CA GLN A 73 -9.80 -7.93 14.67
C GLN A 73 -8.81 -7.44 13.60
N LEU A 74 -7.52 -7.63 13.86
CA LEU A 74 -6.44 -6.98 13.09
C LEU A 74 -6.40 -7.44 11.62
N GLU A 75 -6.63 -8.73 11.34
CA GLU A 75 -6.62 -9.24 9.96
C GLU A 75 -7.85 -8.77 9.16
N THR A 76 -9.01 -8.58 9.81
CA THR A 76 -10.16 -7.92 9.20
C THR A 76 -9.83 -6.47 8.81
N ALA A 77 -9.17 -5.71 9.69
CA ALA A 77 -8.72 -4.36 9.39
C ALA A 77 -7.67 -4.34 8.27
N ARG A 78 -6.73 -5.31 8.28
CA ARG A 78 -5.71 -5.48 7.25
C ARG A 78 -6.33 -5.73 5.88
N ALA A 79 -7.26 -6.66 5.78
CA ALA A 79 -7.97 -6.96 4.54
C ALA A 79 -8.69 -5.72 4.00
N ALA A 80 -9.42 -4.99 4.85
CA ALA A 80 -10.10 -3.76 4.44
C ALA A 80 -9.12 -2.69 3.91
N LEU A 81 -8.02 -2.43 4.63
CA LEU A 81 -7.06 -1.39 4.27
C LEU A 81 -6.18 -1.75 3.08
N THR A 82 -5.85 -3.03 2.89
CA THR A 82 -4.96 -3.48 1.79
C THR A 82 -5.66 -3.33 0.44
N TYR A 83 -6.95 -3.71 0.37
CA TYR A 83 -7.75 -3.64 -0.84
C TYR A 83 -8.49 -2.30 -1.03
N ALA A 84 -8.43 -1.38 -0.07
CA ALA A 84 -9.14 -0.10 -0.17
C ALA A 84 -8.64 0.75 -1.35
N THR A 85 -9.56 1.15 -2.24
CA THR A 85 -9.31 2.05 -3.38
C THR A 85 -10.04 3.39 -3.25
N THR A 86 -11.00 3.49 -2.33
CA THR A 86 -11.88 4.66 -2.14
C THR A 86 -11.54 5.48 -0.90
N VAL A 87 -10.58 5.03 -0.08
CA VAL A 87 -10.11 5.74 1.12
C VAL A 87 -9.05 6.77 0.71
N PRO A 88 -9.12 8.04 1.17
CA PRO A 88 -8.08 9.02 0.89
C PRO A 88 -6.70 8.54 1.35
N ALA A 89 -5.65 8.81 0.55
CA ALA A 89 -4.31 8.27 0.77
C ALA A 89 -3.72 8.61 2.15
N VAL A 90 -3.93 9.83 2.64
CA VAL A 90 -3.51 10.26 3.99
C VAL A 90 -4.18 9.42 5.07
N GLU A 91 -5.49 9.18 4.93
CA GLU A 91 -6.24 8.37 5.89
C GLU A 91 -5.80 6.91 5.81
N GLN A 92 -5.74 6.32 4.62
CA GLN A 92 -5.37 4.92 4.43
C GLN A 92 -3.97 4.62 4.98
N SER A 93 -2.97 5.43 4.63
CA SER A 93 -1.59 5.27 5.11
C SER A 93 -1.47 5.47 6.63
N GLY A 94 -2.19 6.45 7.20
CA GLY A 94 -2.26 6.63 8.66
C GLY A 94 -2.90 5.45 9.38
N ARG A 95 -3.95 4.84 8.81
CA ARG A 95 -4.59 3.63 9.34
C ARG A 95 -3.71 2.40 9.23
N LEU A 96 -2.95 2.25 8.13
CA LEU A 96 -1.95 1.20 7.98
C LEU A 96 -0.85 1.34 9.04
N ALA A 97 -0.31 2.54 9.27
CA ALA A 97 0.68 2.76 10.32
C ALA A 97 0.10 2.45 11.73
N GLN A 98 -1.17 2.79 11.99
CA GLN A 98 -1.88 2.41 13.21
C GLN A 98 -2.01 0.88 13.35
N LEU A 99 -2.36 0.19 12.26
CA LEU A 99 -2.49 -1.26 12.22
C LEU A 99 -1.15 -1.97 12.47
N GLY A 100 -0.05 -1.48 11.90
CA GLY A 100 1.29 -2.01 12.16
C GLY A 100 1.66 -1.96 13.64
N ARG A 101 1.36 -0.83 14.32
CA ARG A 101 1.53 -0.70 15.78
C ARG A 101 0.60 -1.63 16.57
N ALA A 102 -0.62 -1.87 16.08
CA ALA A 102 -1.55 -2.79 16.72
C ALA A 102 -1.04 -4.24 16.65
N TYR A 103 -0.44 -4.66 15.53
CA TYR A 103 0.23 -5.96 15.42
C TYR A 103 1.43 -6.08 16.37
N LEU A 104 2.26 -5.04 16.50
CA LEU A 104 3.35 -5.01 17.49
C LEU A 104 2.81 -5.20 18.92
N ALA A 105 1.75 -4.47 19.28
CA ALA A 105 1.13 -4.59 20.61
C ALA A 105 0.51 -5.98 20.85
N ALA A 106 0.08 -6.66 19.78
CA ALA A 106 -0.42 -8.04 19.83
C ALA A 106 0.69 -9.10 19.81
N GLY A 107 1.97 -8.70 19.73
CA GLY A 107 3.11 -9.63 19.70
C GLY A 107 3.33 -10.31 18.34
N ASP A 108 2.86 -9.70 17.25
CA ASP A 108 3.03 -10.20 15.88
C ASP A 108 3.95 -9.26 15.06
N PRO A 109 5.27 -9.32 15.29
CA PRO A 109 6.22 -8.45 14.60
C PRO A 109 6.28 -8.72 13.08
N THR A 110 5.97 -9.94 12.66
CA THR A 110 5.96 -10.33 11.25
C THR A 110 4.86 -9.59 10.49
N ALA A 111 3.61 -9.66 10.98
CA ALA A 111 2.50 -8.93 10.38
C ALA A 111 2.69 -7.42 10.47
N ALA A 112 3.24 -6.93 11.60
CA ALA A 112 3.58 -5.52 11.75
C ALA A 112 4.52 -5.02 10.65
N ALA A 113 5.65 -5.71 10.42
CA ALA A 113 6.62 -5.31 9.41
C ALA A 113 6.02 -5.32 7.98
N GLN A 114 5.18 -6.31 7.68
CA GLN A 114 4.46 -6.38 6.39
C GLN A 114 3.46 -5.22 6.22
N VAL A 115 2.78 -4.80 7.29
CA VAL A 115 1.88 -3.64 7.22
C VAL A 115 2.66 -2.33 7.12
N PHE A 116 3.78 -2.18 7.83
CA PHE A 116 4.64 -1.00 7.66
C PHE A 116 5.20 -0.88 6.24
N ARG A 117 5.47 -2.00 5.56
CA ARG A 117 5.81 -1.99 4.12
C ARG A 117 4.75 -1.31 3.27
N LEU A 118 3.46 -1.53 3.56
CA LEU A 118 2.37 -0.90 2.80
C LEU A 118 2.32 0.64 2.97
N VAL A 119 2.97 1.19 4.01
CA VAL A 119 3.02 2.64 4.25
C VAL A 119 4.02 3.33 3.32
N LEU A 120 5.11 2.66 2.96
CA LEU A 120 6.21 3.24 2.16
C LEU A 120 5.76 3.78 0.79
N PRO A 121 5.03 3.02 -0.05
CA PRO A 121 4.60 3.50 -1.36
C PRO A 121 3.78 4.79 -1.27
N PHE A 122 2.90 4.92 -0.27
CA PHE A 122 2.15 6.16 -0.05
C PHE A 122 3.08 7.35 0.23
N ALA A 123 4.04 7.18 1.14
CA ALA A 123 4.93 8.27 1.50
C ALA A 123 5.96 8.63 0.41
N VAL A 124 6.34 7.67 -0.44
CA VAL A 124 7.33 7.88 -1.51
C VAL A 124 6.68 8.38 -2.80
N LEU A 125 5.51 7.86 -3.17
CA LEU A 125 4.93 8.04 -4.50
C LEU A 125 3.66 8.89 -4.50
N ASN A 126 2.89 8.94 -3.41
CA ASN A 126 1.59 9.61 -3.47
C ASN A 126 1.72 11.13 -3.31
N ASP A 127 1.59 11.84 -4.43
CA ASP A 127 1.73 13.30 -4.52
C ASP A 127 0.58 14.08 -3.85
N THR A 128 -0.50 13.42 -3.42
CA THR A 128 -1.60 14.07 -2.68
C THR A 128 -1.32 14.21 -1.19
N ILE A 129 -0.34 13.45 -0.65
CA ILE A 129 0.04 13.50 0.75
C ILE A 129 0.99 14.69 0.97
N PRO A 130 0.68 15.63 1.89
CA PRO A 130 1.57 16.75 2.11
C PRO A 130 2.92 16.31 2.69
N THR A 131 3.96 17.10 2.41
CA THR A 131 5.37 16.75 2.68
C THR A 131 5.63 16.34 4.13
N GLN A 132 5.03 17.03 5.09
CA GLN A 132 5.19 16.74 6.50
C GLN A 132 4.64 15.35 6.85
N GLU A 133 3.45 15.04 6.38
CA GLU A 133 2.76 13.76 6.60
C GLU A 133 3.56 12.62 5.96
N ARG A 134 4.12 12.81 4.75
CA ARG A 134 5.02 11.83 4.11
C ARG A 134 6.22 11.48 5.00
N ILE A 135 6.87 12.50 5.58
CA ILE A 135 7.99 12.30 6.50
C ILE A 135 7.55 11.55 7.75
N GLN A 136 6.43 11.94 8.35
CA GLN A 136 5.92 11.29 9.56
C GLN A 136 5.55 9.81 9.33
N LEU A 137 4.98 9.48 8.17
CA LEU A 137 4.68 8.11 7.79
C LEU A 137 5.96 7.26 7.67
N LEU A 138 7.03 7.81 7.07
CA LEU A 138 8.31 7.12 6.95
C LEU A 138 9.01 6.95 8.31
N VAL A 139 8.95 7.96 9.18
CA VAL A 139 9.45 7.85 10.56
C VAL A 139 8.68 6.78 11.34
N GLN A 140 7.36 6.72 11.21
CA GLN A 140 6.54 5.69 11.86
C GLN A 140 6.83 4.29 11.31
N ALA A 141 7.06 4.15 10.00
CA ALA A 141 7.46 2.90 9.40
C ALA A 141 8.86 2.48 9.88
N ALA A 142 9.80 3.42 9.98
CA ALA A 142 11.14 3.16 10.49
C ALA A 142 11.13 2.67 11.95
N ASP A 143 10.37 3.34 12.82
CA ASP A 143 10.19 2.94 14.22
C ASP A 143 9.56 1.54 14.30
N GLY A 144 8.55 1.28 13.46
CA GLY A 144 7.94 -0.03 13.29
C GLY A 144 8.94 -1.12 12.86
N TYR A 145 9.80 -0.83 11.90
CA TYR A 145 10.84 -1.78 11.46
C TYR A 145 11.92 -2.02 12.52
N ALA A 146 12.32 -0.97 13.24
CA ALA A 146 13.25 -1.09 14.37
C ALA A 146 12.69 -2.03 15.44
N ALA A 147 11.39 -1.93 15.73
CA ALA A 147 10.69 -2.79 16.69
C ALA A 147 10.45 -4.23 16.21
N THR A 148 10.68 -4.55 14.93
CA THR A 148 10.45 -5.89 14.33
C THR A 148 11.73 -6.62 13.92
N ASP A 149 12.91 -6.20 14.42
CA ASP A 149 14.23 -6.74 14.05
C ASP A 149 14.54 -6.64 12.54
N ASN A 150 14.06 -5.56 11.89
CA ASN A 150 14.34 -5.23 10.48
C ASN A 150 15.15 -3.92 10.36
N PRO A 151 16.38 -3.85 10.91
CA PRO A 151 17.14 -2.61 10.99
C PRO A 151 17.50 -2.02 9.63
N ASP A 152 17.70 -2.85 8.60
CA ASP A 152 18.00 -2.35 7.25
C ASP A 152 16.80 -1.63 6.62
N ALA A 153 15.58 -2.14 6.84
CA ALA A 153 14.34 -1.47 6.41
C ALA A 153 14.07 -0.20 7.23
N ALA A 154 14.40 -0.21 8.52
CA ALA A 154 14.32 0.97 9.37
C ALA A 154 15.26 2.08 8.89
N ARG A 155 16.52 1.75 8.59
CA ARG A 155 17.51 2.69 8.04
C ARG A 155 17.07 3.23 6.70
N ASP A 156 16.61 2.37 5.79
CA ASP A 156 16.13 2.81 4.48
C ASP A 156 14.95 3.79 4.59
N ALA A 157 13.95 3.49 5.45
CA ALA A 157 12.83 4.39 5.70
C ALA A 157 13.27 5.74 6.28
N LEU A 158 14.24 5.76 7.22
CA LEU A 158 14.82 7.01 7.73
C LEU A 158 15.58 7.80 6.66
N ILE A 159 16.32 7.12 5.78
CA ILE A 159 17.00 7.75 4.65
C ILE A 159 15.98 8.39 3.71
N GLN A 160 14.85 7.72 3.43
CA GLN A 160 13.78 8.34 2.63
C GLN A 160 13.19 9.57 3.34
N ALA A 161 12.93 9.48 4.65
CA ALA A 161 12.40 10.60 5.43
C ALA A 161 13.37 11.80 5.41
N GLN A 162 14.67 11.54 5.60
CA GLN A 162 15.74 12.52 5.51
C GLN A 162 15.81 13.17 4.13
N ARG A 163 15.72 12.38 3.05
CA ARG A 163 15.72 12.90 1.66
C ARG A 163 14.58 13.88 1.44
N ILE A 164 13.35 13.55 1.86
CA ILE A 164 12.22 14.50 1.78
C ILE A 164 12.52 15.76 2.58
N ALA A 165 12.95 15.63 3.84
CA ALA A 165 13.20 16.76 4.72
C ALA A 165 14.29 17.72 4.20
N VAL A 166 15.29 17.20 3.49
CA VAL A 166 16.36 17.98 2.87
C VAL A 166 15.89 18.62 1.56
N GLN A 167 15.23 17.86 0.69
CA GLN A 167 15.00 18.27 -0.69
C GLN A 167 13.68 19.01 -0.94
N ALA A 168 12.67 18.81 -0.08
CA ALA A 168 11.38 19.46 -0.27
C ALA A 168 11.48 20.99 -0.05
N PRO A 169 10.98 21.83 -0.96
CA PRO A 169 11.14 23.29 -0.88
C PRO A 169 10.15 23.96 0.09
N ASP A 170 9.07 23.27 0.45
CA ASP A 170 7.92 23.80 1.20
C ASP A 170 8.07 23.75 2.73
N LEU A 171 9.11 23.06 3.25
CA LEU A 171 9.37 22.98 4.68
C LEU A 171 10.14 24.19 5.20
N VAL A 172 9.57 24.84 6.23
CA VAL A 172 10.23 25.91 6.99
C VAL A 172 11.36 25.37 7.88
N PRO A 173 12.43 26.15 8.16
CA PRO A 173 13.60 25.66 8.90
C PRO A 173 13.28 25.08 10.28
N ALA A 174 12.45 25.75 11.09
CA ALA A 174 12.07 25.24 12.41
C ALA A 174 11.45 23.84 12.32
N ARG A 175 10.59 23.63 11.32
CA ARG A 175 9.94 22.34 11.12
C ARG A 175 10.93 21.27 10.67
N ARG A 176 11.89 21.60 9.80
CA ARG A 176 12.96 20.66 9.41
C ARG A 176 13.78 20.21 10.61
N ALA A 177 14.17 21.15 11.49
CA ALA A 177 14.94 20.83 12.69
C ALA A 177 14.18 19.84 13.61
N ASP A 178 12.89 20.06 13.83
CA ASP A 178 12.04 19.16 14.62
C ASP A 178 11.98 17.75 14.00
N LEU A 179 11.81 17.67 12.68
CA LEU A 179 11.74 16.40 11.96
C LEU A 179 13.07 15.63 12.02
N PHE A 180 14.22 16.31 11.88
CA PHE A 180 15.53 15.65 12.04
C PHE A 180 15.77 15.18 13.48
N ALA A 181 15.34 15.95 14.48
CA ALA A 181 15.41 15.54 15.88
C ALA A 181 14.53 14.31 16.15
N GLU A 182 13.36 14.23 15.53
CA GLU A 182 12.48 13.06 15.58
C GLU A 182 13.11 11.83 14.92
N MET A 183 13.64 11.96 13.71
CA MET A 183 14.37 10.88 13.03
C MET A 183 15.53 10.35 13.87
N ARG A 184 16.27 11.24 14.55
CA ARG A 184 17.40 10.82 15.40
C ARG A 184 16.98 9.92 16.55
N ARG A 185 15.80 10.16 17.16
CA ARG A 185 15.28 9.29 18.23
C ARG A 185 14.99 7.88 17.73
N VAL A 186 14.54 7.76 16.47
CA VAL A 186 14.26 6.47 15.83
C VAL A 186 15.54 5.81 15.32
N ALA A 187 16.58 6.59 14.98
CA ALA A 187 17.88 6.09 14.53
C ALA A 187 18.73 5.49 15.67
N GLU A 188 18.61 6.03 16.89
CA GLU A 188 19.38 5.60 18.08
C GLU A 188 19.42 4.07 18.31
N PRO A 189 18.30 3.32 18.25
CA PRO A 189 18.33 1.87 18.42
C PRO A 189 18.93 1.08 17.22
N LEU A 190 19.27 1.75 16.11
CA LEU A 190 19.78 1.09 14.89
C LEU A 190 21.31 0.96 14.88
N ASP A 191 22.01 1.55 15.86
CA ASP A 191 23.48 1.59 15.96
C ASP A 191 24.19 2.11 14.68
N ASP A 192 23.52 2.96 13.91
CA ASP A 192 24.06 3.58 12.70
C ASP A 192 24.61 4.97 13.00
N THR A 193 25.84 4.98 13.54
CA THR A 193 26.56 6.21 13.90
C THR A 193 26.70 7.21 12.74
N ALA A 194 26.76 6.73 11.48
CA ALA A 194 26.88 7.60 10.32
C ALA A 194 25.56 8.33 10.05
N LEU A 195 24.44 7.60 10.08
CA LEU A 195 23.11 8.19 9.92
C LEU A 195 22.78 9.17 11.05
N GLU A 196 23.05 8.79 12.31
CA GLU A 196 22.84 9.67 13.47
C GLU A 196 23.62 10.98 13.36
N GLN A 197 24.89 10.90 12.97
CA GLN A 197 25.74 12.08 12.80
C GLN A 197 25.21 12.99 11.68
N GLN A 198 24.80 12.41 10.55
CA GLN A 198 24.20 13.16 9.45
C GLN A 198 22.92 13.88 9.89
N LEU A 199 22.02 13.20 10.59
CA LEU A 199 20.79 13.79 11.13
C LEU A 199 21.09 14.90 12.13
N ALA A 200 22.10 14.73 12.99
CA ALA A 200 22.52 15.75 13.93
C ALA A 200 23.06 17.01 13.23
N ASP A 201 23.85 16.84 12.17
CA ASP A 201 24.40 17.97 11.41
C ASP A 201 23.33 18.70 10.58
N LEU A 202 22.34 17.99 10.06
CA LEU A 202 21.17 18.57 9.40
C LEU A 202 20.27 19.32 10.39
N ALA A 203 20.05 18.79 11.59
CA ALA A 203 19.29 19.47 12.63
C ALA A 203 19.95 20.79 13.08
N ARG A 204 21.28 20.88 13.04
CA ARG A 204 22.05 22.12 13.31
C ARG A 204 21.98 23.12 12.15
N ASN A 205 21.75 22.65 10.93
CA ASN A 205 21.73 23.47 9.71
C ASN A 205 20.40 23.36 8.95
N PRO A 206 19.25 23.73 9.56
CA PRO A 206 17.93 23.51 8.96
C PRO A 206 17.59 24.47 7.81
N TYR A 207 18.51 25.34 7.42
CA TYR A 207 18.34 26.35 6.38
C TYR A 207 18.69 25.86 4.97
N LEU A 208 19.08 24.59 4.83
CA LEU A 208 19.26 23.96 3.53
C LEU A 208 17.88 23.83 2.87
N ILE A 209 17.63 24.66 1.85
CA ILE A 209 16.39 24.66 1.07
C ILE A 209 16.68 23.93 -0.24
N GLY A 210 15.88 22.92 -0.55
CA GLY A 210 15.94 22.24 -1.84
C GLY A 210 15.47 23.16 -2.99
N SER A 211 16.09 23.00 -4.15
CA SER A 211 15.88 23.88 -5.32
C SER A 211 14.87 23.35 -6.35
N GLY A 212 14.31 22.17 -6.13
CA GLY A 212 13.38 21.53 -7.06
C GLY A 212 11.91 21.91 -6.85
N VAL A 213 11.05 21.43 -7.75
CA VAL A 213 9.60 21.60 -7.70
C VAL A 213 8.91 20.35 -7.20
N LEU A 214 7.89 20.50 -6.36
CA LEU A 214 7.00 19.39 -5.99
C LEU A 214 6.02 19.13 -7.14
N ILE A 215 5.65 17.86 -7.31
CA ILE A 215 4.64 17.46 -8.29
C ILE A 215 3.27 17.94 -7.79
N THR A 216 2.53 18.62 -8.67
CA THR A 216 1.18 19.08 -8.36
C THR A 216 0.20 17.92 -8.58
N PRO A 217 -0.62 17.53 -7.59
CA PRO A 217 -1.58 16.45 -7.75
C PRO A 217 -2.77 16.89 -8.61
N THR A 218 -2.76 16.55 -9.89
CA THR A 218 -3.83 16.87 -10.84
C THR A 218 -4.86 15.74 -10.95
N LEU A 219 -4.44 14.48 -10.87
CA LEU A 219 -5.29 13.31 -11.12
C LEU A 219 -6.42 13.21 -10.10
N ALA A 220 -6.14 13.51 -8.83
CA ALA A 220 -7.12 13.48 -7.75
C ALA A 220 -8.28 14.48 -7.93
N THR A 221 -8.07 15.55 -8.70
CA THR A 221 -9.06 16.61 -8.93
C THR A 221 -9.78 16.49 -10.27
N LEU A 222 -9.25 15.66 -11.18
CA LEU A 222 -9.79 15.49 -12.52
C LEU A 222 -11.04 14.61 -12.55
N ALA A 223 -11.06 13.55 -11.74
CA ALA A 223 -12.14 12.58 -11.74
C ALA A 223 -13.46 13.21 -11.29
N GLN A 224 -14.47 13.18 -12.15
CA GLN A 224 -15.81 13.68 -11.85
C GLN A 224 -16.79 12.50 -11.82
N PRO A 225 -17.45 12.22 -10.68
CA PRO A 225 -18.39 11.12 -10.58
C PRO A 225 -19.51 11.18 -11.61
N LEU A 226 -19.80 10.04 -12.23
CA LEU A 226 -21.00 9.83 -13.04
C LEU A 226 -22.03 9.07 -12.20
N PRO A 227 -23.25 9.61 -11.99
CA PRO A 227 -24.29 8.87 -11.30
C PRO A 227 -24.63 7.57 -12.05
N TYR A 228 -24.79 6.48 -11.29
CA TYR A 228 -25.28 5.22 -11.84
C TYR A 228 -26.69 5.34 -12.41
N ASP A 229 -27.00 4.48 -13.37
CA ASP A 229 -28.35 4.28 -13.84
C ASP A 229 -29.22 3.54 -12.81
N THR A 230 -30.54 3.56 -13.03
CA THR A 230 -31.51 2.95 -12.10
C THR A 230 -31.24 1.46 -11.90
N LEU A 231 -30.89 0.73 -12.96
CA LEU A 231 -30.63 -0.71 -12.89
C LEU A 231 -29.43 -1.00 -11.98
N THR A 232 -28.33 -0.27 -12.16
CA THR A 232 -27.12 -0.46 -11.35
C THR A 232 -27.38 -0.10 -9.89
N LEU A 233 -28.11 1.00 -9.63
CA LEU A 233 -28.51 1.36 -8.26
C LEU A 233 -29.39 0.29 -7.60
N GLU A 234 -30.34 -0.29 -8.33
CA GLU A 234 -31.18 -1.39 -7.83
C GLU A 234 -30.34 -2.62 -7.47
N LYS A 235 -29.33 -2.98 -8.27
CA LYS A 235 -28.46 -4.14 -8.00
C LYS A 235 -27.45 -3.90 -6.89
N ILE A 236 -26.90 -2.68 -6.80
CA ILE A 236 -26.09 -2.22 -5.66
C ILE A 236 -26.87 -2.40 -4.36
N ALA A 237 -28.13 -1.92 -4.31
CA ALA A 237 -28.99 -2.04 -3.13
C ALA A 237 -29.34 -3.49 -2.79
N ALA A 238 -29.58 -4.34 -3.79
CA ALA A 238 -29.83 -5.76 -3.58
C ALA A 238 -28.62 -6.48 -2.96
N ARG A 239 -27.40 -6.17 -3.42
CA ARG A 239 -26.15 -6.67 -2.83
C ARG A 239 -25.94 -6.17 -1.41
N GLU A 240 -26.25 -4.91 -1.14
CA GLU A 240 -26.13 -4.35 0.22
C GLU A 240 -27.03 -5.05 1.23
N GLU A 241 -28.29 -5.28 0.84
CA GLU A 241 -29.24 -5.98 1.70
C GLU A 241 -28.87 -7.45 1.90
N ALA A 242 -28.49 -8.16 0.83
CA ALA A 242 -28.06 -9.55 0.93
C ALA A 242 -26.81 -9.71 1.80
N ALA A 243 -25.84 -8.79 1.69
CA ALA A 243 -24.64 -8.79 2.50
C ALA A 243 -24.95 -8.53 3.99
N ARG A 244 -25.88 -7.62 4.27
CA ARG A 244 -26.35 -7.34 5.63
C ARG A 244 -27.00 -8.56 6.27
N ILE A 245 -27.94 -9.19 5.57
CA ILE A 245 -28.63 -10.40 6.02
C ILE A 245 -27.62 -11.52 6.27
N PHE A 246 -26.65 -11.72 5.37
CA PHE A 246 -25.65 -12.76 5.52
C PHE A 246 -24.71 -12.50 6.71
N ALA A 247 -24.25 -11.27 6.89
CA ALA A 247 -23.45 -10.87 8.05
C ALA A 247 -24.21 -11.13 9.37
N ASP A 248 -25.47 -10.71 9.45
CA ASP A 248 -26.33 -10.91 10.63
C ASP A 248 -26.56 -12.42 10.89
N ARG A 249 -26.76 -13.22 9.84
CA ARG A 249 -26.91 -14.68 9.95
C ARG A 249 -25.67 -15.34 10.53
N ILE A 250 -24.47 -14.96 10.06
CA ILE A 250 -23.20 -15.47 10.60
C ILE A 250 -23.06 -15.12 12.08
N GLU A 251 -23.37 -13.87 12.45
CA GLU A 251 -23.32 -13.42 13.84
C GLU A 251 -24.29 -14.20 14.75
N LEU A 252 -25.52 -14.45 14.28
CA LEU A 252 -26.55 -15.17 15.04
C LEU A 252 -26.28 -16.68 15.19
N THR A 253 -25.69 -17.31 14.17
CA THR A 253 -25.54 -18.77 14.10
C THR A 253 -24.13 -19.26 14.40
N GLY A 254 -23.14 -18.36 14.49
CA GLY A 254 -21.73 -18.73 14.56
C GLY A 254 -21.22 -19.38 13.27
N GLY A 255 -21.85 -19.09 12.13
CA GLY A 255 -21.46 -19.64 10.82
C GLY A 255 -22.05 -21.01 10.48
N VAL A 256 -23.06 -21.48 11.23
CA VAL A 256 -23.75 -22.76 10.97
C VAL A 256 -25.04 -22.51 10.18
N ASP A 257 -25.32 -23.33 9.17
CA ASP A 257 -26.57 -23.26 8.37
C ASP A 257 -26.78 -21.87 7.75
N ILE A 258 -25.76 -21.41 7.01
CA ILE A 258 -25.68 -20.07 6.40
C ILE A 258 -25.76 -20.11 4.86
N GLU A 259 -25.94 -21.31 4.31
CA GLU A 259 -25.86 -21.56 2.86
C GLU A 259 -26.90 -20.77 2.05
N PRO A 260 -28.18 -20.67 2.46
CA PRO A 260 -29.17 -19.89 1.71
C PRO A 260 -28.80 -18.41 1.59
N GLU A 261 -28.34 -17.79 2.68
CA GLU A 261 -27.92 -16.39 2.68
C GLU A 261 -26.62 -16.17 1.88
N ARG A 262 -25.72 -17.16 1.91
CA ARG A 262 -24.49 -17.15 1.09
C ARG A 262 -24.83 -17.18 -0.40
N GLU A 263 -25.73 -18.07 -0.82
CA GLU A 263 -26.20 -18.17 -2.21
C GLU A 263 -26.92 -16.88 -2.66
N ALA A 264 -27.73 -16.29 -1.77
CA ALA A 264 -28.42 -15.03 -2.04
C ALA A 264 -27.44 -13.87 -2.28
N LEU A 265 -26.41 -13.72 -1.44
CA LEU A 265 -25.36 -12.73 -1.64
C LEU A 265 -24.58 -13.00 -2.93
N ALA A 266 -24.22 -14.25 -3.19
CA ALA A 266 -23.51 -14.62 -4.41
C ALA A 266 -24.30 -14.24 -5.67
N GLN A 267 -25.61 -14.47 -5.69
CA GLN A 267 -26.45 -14.06 -6.80
C GLN A 267 -26.53 -12.54 -6.93
N ALA A 268 -26.71 -11.81 -5.83
CA ALA A 268 -26.76 -10.34 -5.85
C ALA A 268 -25.47 -9.71 -6.38
N LEU A 269 -24.32 -10.29 -6.03
CA LEU A 269 -23.01 -9.88 -6.54
C LEU A 269 -22.86 -10.10 -8.06
N ARG A 270 -23.35 -11.24 -8.59
CA ARG A 270 -23.35 -11.50 -10.04
C ARG A 270 -24.27 -10.55 -10.80
N ASP A 271 -25.45 -10.28 -10.25
CA ASP A 271 -26.40 -9.33 -10.82
C ASP A 271 -25.83 -7.90 -10.85
N GLU A 272 -25.14 -7.47 -9.78
CA GLU A 272 -24.45 -6.17 -9.72
C GLU A 272 -23.30 -6.10 -10.74
N ASP A 273 -22.46 -7.13 -10.83
CA ASP A 273 -21.36 -7.19 -11.81
C ASP A 273 -21.88 -7.05 -13.25
N GLN A 274 -22.98 -7.71 -13.57
CA GLN A 274 -23.63 -7.61 -14.87
C GLN A 274 -24.18 -6.20 -15.14
N ALA A 275 -24.83 -5.57 -14.16
CA ALA A 275 -25.38 -4.22 -14.30
C ALA A 275 -24.27 -3.17 -14.47
N ARG A 276 -23.21 -3.27 -13.65
CA ARG A 276 -22.01 -2.42 -13.75
C ARG A 276 -21.34 -2.53 -15.10
N THR A 277 -21.15 -3.76 -15.61
CA THR A 277 -20.57 -3.97 -16.94
C THR A 277 -21.40 -3.27 -18.02
N GLN A 278 -22.74 -3.37 -17.98
CA GLN A 278 -23.61 -2.68 -18.93
C GLN A 278 -23.49 -1.15 -18.84
N PHE A 279 -23.38 -0.62 -17.61
CA PHE A 279 -23.18 0.81 -17.36
C PHE A 279 -21.83 1.31 -17.90
N TYR A 280 -20.74 0.56 -17.70
CA TYR A 280 -19.41 0.92 -18.22
C TYR A 280 -19.33 0.86 -19.74
N ASP A 281 -19.98 -0.12 -20.37
CA ASP A 281 -20.00 -0.30 -21.82
C ASP A 281 -20.79 0.82 -22.52
N ASN A 282 -21.82 1.36 -21.86
CA ASN A 282 -22.73 2.34 -22.45
C ASN A 282 -23.06 3.51 -21.49
N PRO A 283 -22.07 4.32 -21.07
CA PRO A 283 -22.26 5.38 -20.08
C PRO A 283 -23.00 6.62 -20.64
N GLY A 284 -23.33 6.61 -21.94
CA GLY A 284 -23.91 7.76 -22.64
C GLY A 284 -22.87 8.83 -22.99
N GLU A 285 -23.33 10.07 -23.19
CA GLU A 285 -22.45 11.21 -23.41
C GLU A 285 -21.84 11.67 -22.08
N ILE A 286 -20.50 11.61 -21.98
CA ILE A 286 -19.77 11.90 -20.74
C ILE A 286 -18.73 13.00 -20.92
N SER A 287 -18.54 13.82 -19.89
CA SER A 287 -17.50 14.85 -19.82
C SER A 287 -16.11 14.22 -19.76
N ARG A 288 -15.04 15.00 -20.01
CA ARG A 288 -13.66 14.52 -19.84
C ARG A 288 -13.36 14.04 -18.42
N GLY A 289 -13.87 14.74 -17.41
CA GLY A 289 -13.69 14.33 -16.01
C GLY A 289 -14.39 13.00 -15.71
N GLN A 290 -15.53 12.75 -16.34
CA GLN A 290 -16.25 11.48 -16.25
C GLN A 290 -15.56 10.36 -17.04
N GLN A 291 -14.95 10.66 -18.19
CA GLN A 291 -14.10 9.71 -18.93
C GLN A 291 -12.91 9.23 -18.11
N PHE A 292 -12.36 10.08 -17.23
CA PHE A 292 -11.29 9.70 -16.32
C PHE A 292 -11.80 8.96 -15.08
N TRP A 293 -12.97 9.34 -14.57
CA TRP A 293 -13.58 8.71 -13.41
C TRP A 293 -14.06 7.28 -13.68
N LEU A 294 -14.66 7.02 -14.84
CA LEU A 294 -15.30 5.74 -15.14
C LEU A 294 -14.33 4.54 -15.00
N PRO A 295 -13.10 4.59 -15.56
CA PRO A 295 -12.13 3.52 -15.36
C PRO A 295 -11.64 3.39 -13.92
N LEU A 296 -11.56 4.48 -13.15
CA LEU A 296 -11.18 4.42 -11.74
C LEU A 296 -12.27 3.74 -10.90
N GLU A 297 -13.53 3.93 -11.28
CA GLU A 297 -14.66 3.27 -10.64
C GLU A 297 -14.70 1.77 -11.01
N GLU A 298 -14.60 1.42 -12.30
CA GLU A 298 -14.52 0.02 -12.73
C GLU A 298 -13.35 -0.70 -12.04
N ARG A 299 -12.21 0.01 -11.86
CA ARG A 299 -11.06 -0.48 -11.10
C ARG A 299 -11.42 -0.78 -9.65
N ALA A 300 -12.15 0.11 -8.98
CA ALA A 300 -12.57 -0.11 -7.60
C ALA A 300 -13.48 -1.34 -7.49
N TRP A 301 -14.39 -1.56 -8.45
CA TRP A 301 -15.21 -2.76 -8.50
C TRP A 301 -14.37 -4.04 -8.73
N LEU A 302 -13.42 -4.02 -9.67
CA LEU A 302 -12.51 -5.14 -9.90
C LEU A 302 -11.66 -5.48 -8.67
N VAL A 303 -11.22 -4.48 -7.89
CA VAL A 303 -10.51 -4.73 -6.63
C VAL A 303 -11.43 -5.38 -5.58
N THR A 304 -12.70 -5.00 -5.50
CA THR A 304 -13.70 -5.70 -4.65
C THR A 304 -13.88 -7.16 -5.09
N ARG A 305 -13.97 -7.40 -6.40
CA ARG A 305 -14.04 -8.77 -6.95
C ARG A 305 -12.79 -9.58 -6.67
N LEU A 306 -11.62 -8.96 -6.79
CA LEU A 306 -10.34 -9.59 -6.47
C LEU A 306 -10.26 -9.95 -4.99
N ARG A 307 -10.73 -9.07 -4.10
CA ARG A 307 -10.81 -9.34 -2.65
C ARG A 307 -11.71 -10.54 -2.34
N LEU A 308 -12.86 -10.64 -3.01
CA LEU A 308 -13.74 -11.82 -2.92
C LEU A 308 -13.05 -13.07 -3.45
N ALA A 309 -12.36 -12.99 -4.58
CA ALA A 309 -11.63 -14.11 -5.18
C ALA A 309 -10.43 -14.57 -4.33
N ASP A 310 -9.79 -13.67 -3.60
CA ASP A 310 -8.70 -13.96 -2.66
C ASP A 310 -9.24 -14.47 -1.30
N GLY A 311 -10.56 -14.55 -1.10
CA GLY A 311 -11.16 -14.96 0.18
C GLY A 311 -10.98 -13.93 1.31
N ALA A 312 -10.58 -12.70 0.98
CA ALA A 312 -10.27 -11.63 1.94
C ALA A 312 -11.51 -10.95 2.57
N TYR A 313 -12.63 -11.67 2.59
CA TYR A 313 -13.79 -11.46 3.46
C TYR A 313 -13.91 -12.52 4.56
N GLY A 314 -12.95 -13.45 4.66
CA GLY A 314 -12.92 -14.54 5.66
C GLY A 314 -13.88 -15.69 5.38
N ILE A 315 -14.61 -15.63 4.26
CA ILE A 315 -15.54 -16.66 3.82
C ILE A 315 -15.64 -16.67 2.30
N SER A 316 -15.77 -17.86 1.72
CA SER A 316 -16.06 -18.03 0.29
C SER A 316 -17.50 -17.60 0.01
N VAL A 317 -17.70 -16.69 -0.95
CA VAL A 317 -19.04 -16.19 -1.32
C VAL A 317 -19.35 -16.55 -2.77
N VAL A 318 -18.42 -16.24 -3.69
CA VAL A 318 -18.59 -16.48 -5.13
C VAL A 318 -17.45 -17.40 -5.62
N PRO A 319 -17.59 -18.74 -5.49
CA PRO A 319 -16.52 -19.68 -5.86
C PRO A 319 -16.06 -19.56 -7.32
N GLU A 320 -16.94 -19.11 -8.22
CA GLU A 320 -16.55 -18.87 -9.62
C GLU A 320 -15.53 -17.73 -9.76
N TRP A 321 -15.57 -16.72 -8.88
CA TRP A 321 -14.59 -15.63 -8.89
C TRP A 321 -13.25 -16.09 -8.32
N GLU A 322 -13.25 -16.90 -7.28
CA GLU A 322 -12.04 -17.55 -6.72
C GLU A 322 -11.33 -18.40 -7.79
N ALA A 323 -12.09 -19.22 -8.51
CA ALA A 323 -11.55 -20.04 -9.61
C ALA A 323 -10.98 -19.20 -10.77
N ASN A 324 -11.47 -17.96 -10.95
CA ASN A 324 -11.08 -17.04 -12.01
C ASN A 324 -10.21 -15.87 -11.50
N ARG A 325 -9.56 -16.01 -10.34
CA ARG A 325 -8.73 -14.97 -9.71
C ARG A 325 -7.70 -14.36 -10.66
N SER A 326 -7.00 -15.18 -11.44
CA SER A 326 -6.00 -14.70 -12.42
C SER A 326 -6.62 -13.87 -13.55
N ALA A 327 -7.83 -14.21 -13.99
CA ALA A 327 -8.54 -13.43 -15.01
C ALA A 327 -8.98 -12.07 -14.47
N ILE A 328 -9.45 -11.99 -13.22
CA ILE A 328 -9.80 -10.72 -12.55
C ILE A 328 -8.55 -9.84 -12.41
N ALA A 329 -7.42 -10.41 -11.98
CA ALA A 329 -6.15 -9.69 -11.89
C ALA A 329 -5.66 -9.18 -13.28
N GLY A 330 -5.85 -9.98 -14.33
CA GLY A 330 -5.55 -9.58 -15.70
C GLY A 330 -6.43 -8.44 -16.22
N GLN A 331 -7.73 -8.43 -15.87
CA GLN A 331 -8.64 -7.32 -16.16
C GLN A 331 -8.19 -6.04 -15.45
N LEU A 332 -7.81 -6.15 -14.17
CA LEU A 332 -7.30 -5.03 -13.39
C LEU A 332 -6.01 -4.44 -14.00
N ALA A 333 -5.06 -5.29 -14.40
CA ALA A 333 -3.83 -4.86 -15.09
C ALA A 333 -4.09 -4.19 -16.45
N ALA A 334 -5.06 -4.70 -17.22
CA ALA A 334 -5.48 -4.09 -18.49
C ALA A 334 -6.10 -2.69 -18.25
N LEU A 335 -6.88 -2.55 -17.19
CA LEU A 335 -7.49 -1.28 -16.81
C LEU A 335 -6.46 -0.26 -16.31
N ASP A 336 -5.47 -0.69 -15.54
CA ASP A 336 -4.33 0.17 -15.15
C ASP A 336 -3.56 0.66 -16.39
N THR A 337 -3.37 -0.19 -17.41
CA THR A 337 -2.77 0.20 -18.69
C THR A 337 -3.64 1.20 -19.46
N TYR A 338 -4.96 1.06 -19.40
CA TYR A 338 -5.89 2.00 -20.02
C TYR A 338 -5.88 3.36 -19.31
N ILE A 339 -5.95 3.37 -17.98
CA ILE A 339 -5.81 4.60 -17.17
C ILE A 339 -4.50 5.29 -17.50
N ASP A 340 -3.41 4.54 -17.66
CA ASP A 340 -2.12 5.10 -18.06
C ASP A 340 -2.16 5.80 -19.43
N SER A 341 -2.91 5.26 -20.39
CA SER A 341 -3.12 5.91 -21.68
C SER A 341 -3.89 7.23 -21.56
N LEU A 342 -4.88 7.28 -20.66
CA LEU A 342 -5.64 8.50 -20.37
C LEU A 342 -4.77 9.56 -19.69
N VAL A 343 -3.90 9.16 -18.75
CA VAL A 343 -2.96 10.09 -18.11
C VAL A 343 -1.95 10.64 -19.12
N ARG A 344 -1.47 9.82 -20.05
CA ARG A 344 -0.60 10.31 -21.15
C ARG A 344 -1.32 11.31 -22.05
N ALA A 345 -2.57 11.04 -22.43
CA ALA A 345 -3.37 11.99 -23.20
C ALA A 345 -3.66 13.28 -22.42
N LEU A 346 -3.90 13.18 -21.10
CA LEU A 346 -4.04 14.33 -20.22
C LEU A 346 -2.76 15.16 -20.19
N ALA A 347 -1.61 14.51 -20.05
CA ALA A 347 -0.31 15.16 -20.07
C ALA A 347 -0.13 15.92 -21.39
N ASP A 348 -0.36 15.29 -22.54
CA ASP A 348 -0.22 15.93 -23.85
C ASP A 348 -1.19 17.12 -24.07
N SER A 349 -2.28 17.18 -23.30
CA SER A 349 -3.23 18.29 -23.31
C SER A 349 -2.86 19.48 -22.42
N GLN A 350 -1.80 19.38 -21.61
CA GLN A 350 -1.37 20.46 -20.74
C GLN A 350 -0.77 21.64 -21.53
N PRO A 351 -1.01 22.90 -21.09
CA PRO A 351 -0.68 24.08 -21.88
C PRO A 351 0.82 24.38 -21.95
N SER A 352 1.63 23.94 -20.99
CA SER A 352 3.08 24.15 -21.00
C SER A 352 3.87 22.83 -20.91
N PRO A 353 5.06 22.73 -21.53
CA PRO A 353 5.92 21.54 -21.42
C PRO A 353 6.26 21.13 -19.98
N VAL A 354 6.32 22.09 -19.06
CA VAL A 354 6.56 21.83 -17.63
C VAL A 354 5.38 21.08 -17.01
N GLU A 355 4.15 21.53 -17.25
CA GLU A 355 2.95 20.84 -16.77
C GLU A 355 2.78 19.47 -17.44
N GLN A 356 3.11 19.34 -18.73
CA GLN A 356 3.13 18.05 -19.42
C GLN A 356 4.05 17.05 -18.70
N ALA A 357 5.27 17.46 -18.36
CA ALA A 357 6.23 16.63 -17.65
C ALA A 357 5.77 16.30 -16.21
N MET A 358 5.20 17.27 -15.48
CA MET A 358 4.66 17.04 -14.14
C MET A 358 3.54 15.99 -14.13
N VAL A 359 2.58 16.07 -15.05
CA VAL A 359 1.49 15.08 -15.16
C VAL A 359 2.02 13.70 -15.55
N ARG A 360 3.06 13.63 -16.39
CA ARG A 360 3.72 12.35 -16.71
C ARG A 360 4.36 11.73 -15.48
N ILE A 361 5.03 12.52 -14.65
CA ILE A 361 5.61 12.05 -13.38
C ILE A 361 4.51 11.56 -12.44
N GLU A 362 3.46 12.36 -12.22
CA GLU A 362 2.31 11.99 -11.37
C GLU A 362 1.68 10.66 -11.82
N GLY A 363 1.49 10.47 -13.13
CA GLY A 363 0.98 9.22 -13.69
C GLY A 363 1.86 8.01 -13.40
N ARG A 364 3.19 8.16 -13.50
CA ARG A 364 4.13 7.08 -13.16
C ARG A 364 4.16 6.81 -11.67
N HIS A 365 4.10 7.83 -10.84
CA HIS A 365 3.95 7.67 -9.39
C HIS A 365 2.70 6.87 -9.03
N TRP A 366 1.55 7.19 -9.64
CA TRP A 366 0.31 6.46 -9.40
C TRP A 366 0.43 4.98 -9.78
N LEU A 367 0.98 4.66 -10.96
CA LEU A 367 1.19 3.27 -11.40
C LEU A 367 2.19 2.51 -10.52
N ALA A 368 3.29 3.17 -10.14
CA ALA A 368 4.28 2.61 -9.23
C ALA A 368 3.64 2.26 -7.88
N GLU A 369 2.77 3.12 -7.36
CA GLU A 369 2.04 2.87 -6.12
C GLU A 369 1.13 1.62 -6.27
N GLN A 370 0.40 1.48 -7.38
CA GLN A 370 -0.45 0.32 -7.61
C GLN A 370 0.36 -0.98 -7.69
N ALA A 371 1.54 -0.94 -8.32
CA ALA A 371 2.45 -2.07 -8.39
C ALA A 371 2.97 -2.48 -7.00
N GLU A 372 3.41 -1.54 -6.17
CA GLU A 372 3.91 -1.86 -4.83
C GLU A 372 2.82 -2.34 -3.86
N ARG A 373 1.59 -1.92 -4.09
CA ARG A 373 0.41 -2.37 -3.33
C ARG A 373 -0.11 -3.75 -3.78
N GLY A 374 0.43 -4.32 -4.85
CA GLY A 374 -0.02 -5.61 -5.42
C GLY A 374 -1.28 -5.50 -6.28
N LEU A 375 -1.80 -4.28 -6.51
CA LEU A 375 -3.01 -4.04 -7.29
C LEU A 375 -2.75 -3.95 -8.80
N TYR A 376 -1.49 -3.90 -9.24
CA TYR A 376 -1.10 -4.07 -10.64
C TYR A 376 -0.28 -5.36 -10.76
N ALA A 377 -0.97 -6.48 -11.03
CA ALA A 377 -0.34 -7.78 -11.20
C ALA A 377 0.65 -7.78 -12.38
N ASP A 378 1.82 -8.39 -12.18
CA ASP A 378 2.91 -8.48 -13.18
C ASP A 378 3.35 -7.11 -13.74
N ALA A 379 3.22 -6.04 -12.96
CA ALA A 379 3.57 -4.69 -13.37
C ALA A 379 5.01 -4.63 -13.92
N PRO A 380 5.24 -3.95 -15.06
CA PRO A 380 6.56 -3.80 -15.66
C PRO A 380 7.36 -2.71 -14.91
N VAL A 381 7.76 -2.99 -13.66
CA VAL A 381 8.39 -2.02 -12.76
C VAL A 381 9.66 -1.36 -13.34
N GLY A 382 10.41 -2.10 -14.16
CA GLY A 382 11.55 -1.57 -14.90
C GLY A 382 11.16 -0.50 -15.92
N ASP A 383 10.11 -0.74 -16.70
CA ASP A 383 9.60 0.22 -17.69
C ASP A 383 8.97 1.43 -17.01
N ILE A 384 8.25 1.23 -15.90
CA ILE A 384 7.69 2.32 -15.09
C ILE A 384 8.85 3.21 -14.57
N SER A 385 9.90 2.60 -14.01
CA SER A 385 11.07 3.34 -13.51
C SER A 385 11.82 4.08 -14.61
N GLU A 386 11.98 3.49 -15.79
CA GLU A 386 12.65 4.14 -16.92
C GLU A 386 11.84 5.31 -17.48
N GLN A 387 10.52 5.16 -17.61
CA GLN A 387 9.65 6.24 -18.05
C GLN A 387 9.59 7.39 -17.04
N LEU A 388 9.64 7.06 -15.74
CA LEU A 388 9.72 8.03 -14.66
C LEU A 388 11.04 8.82 -14.73
N ARG A 389 12.18 8.13 -14.92
CA ARG A 389 13.48 8.75 -15.15
C ARG A 389 13.44 9.72 -16.34
N ILE A 390 12.89 9.29 -17.48
CA ILE A 390 12.76 10.13 -18.68
C ILE A 390 11.94 11.39 -18.37
N ALA A 391 10.78 11.26 -17.72
CA ALA A 391 9.92 12.42 -17.40
C ALA A 391 10.58 13.39 -16.41
N GLN A 392 11.33 12.87 -15.43
CA GLN A 392 12.12 13.67 -14.49
C GLN A 392 13.26 14.42 -15.17
N ASP A 393 14.00 13.78 -16.08
CA ASP A 393 15.06 14.40 -16.87
C ASP A 393 14.51 15.48 -17.81
N ASP A 394 13.35 15.24 -18.42
CA ASP A 394 12.63 16.21 -19.24
C ASP A 394 12.29 17.46 -18.42
N LEU A 395 11.70 17.27 -17.23
CA LEU A 395 11.36 18.35 -16.33
C LEU A 395 12.60 19.14 -15.85
N ALA A 396 13.70 18.46 -15.57
CA ALA A 396 14.97 19.08 -15.23
C ALA A 396 15.56 19.91 -16.39
N ARG A 397 15.52 19.40 -17.63
CA ARG A 397 15.96 20.14 -18.83
C ARG A 397 15.14 21.40 -19.11
N LEU A 398 13.89 21.42 -18.65
CA LEU A 398 13.01 22.60 -18.72
C LEU A 398 13.30 23.65 -17.62
N GLY A 399 14.28 23.40 -16.75
CA GLY A 399 14.70 24.34 -15.71
C GLY A 399 13.94 24.22 -14.38
N SER A 400 13.13 23.16 -14.22
CA SER A 400 12.27 22.96 -13.05
C SER A 400 12.47 21.56 -12.45
N PRO A 401 13.70 21.12 -12.09
CA PRO A 401 13.95 19.73 -11.68
C PRO A 401 13.02 19.28 -10.54
N PRO A 402 12.59 18.00 -10.53
CA PRO A 402 11.76 17.49 -9.45
C PRO A 402 12.48 17.62 -8.10
N ALA A 403 11.77 18.09 -7.07
CA ALA A 403 12.30 18.18 -5.72
C ALA A 403 12.58 16.80 -5.12
N LEU A 404 11.78 15.80 -5.49
CA LEU A 404 11.86 14.43 -4.98
C LEU A 404 11.95 13.46 -6.16
N PRO A 405 13.09 13.41 -6.89
CA PRO A 405 13.25 12.45 -7.99
C PRO A 405 13.13 11.03 -7.46
N THR A 406 12.42 10.14 -8.15
CA THR A 406 12.21 8.76 -7.71
C THR A 406 12.71 7.77 -8.76
N SER A 407 13.13 6.58 -8.30
CA SER A 407 13.45 5.44 -9.15
C SER A 407 13.31 4.12 -8.40
N TYR A 408 13.14 3.03 -9.12
CA TYR A 408 13.06 1.69 -8.54
C TYR A 408 14.44 1.20 -8.08
N GLU A 409 14.54 0.78 -6.83
CA GLU A 409 15.75 0.24 -6.20
C GLU A 409 15.57 -1.26 -5.92
N PRO A 410 16.06 -2.15 -6.82
CA PRO A 410 15.91 -3.60 -6.66
C PRO A 410 16.69 -4.16 -5.45
N ASN A 411 17.69 -3.42 -4.97
CA ASN A 411 18.55 -3.83 -3.86
C ASN A 411 18.17 -3.16 -2.52
N ALA A 412 17.13 -2.30 -2.51
CA ALA A 412 16.60 -1.76 -1.26
C ALA A 412 16.01 -2.88 -0.40
N THR A 413 15.86 -2.62 0.91
CA THR A 413 15.23 -3.57 1.85
C THR A 413 13.96 -2.95 2.41
N PRO A 414 12.76 -3.38 1.96
CA PRO A 414 12.53 -4.23 0.79
C PRO A 414 12.71 -3.50 -0.55
N PRO A 415 12.83 -4.20 -1.70
CA PRO A 415 12.89 -3.57 -3.02
C PRO A 415 11.64 -2.74 -3.30
N GLY A 416 11.84 -1.61 -3.96
CA GLY A 416 10.77 -0.67 -4.29
C GLY A 416 11.31 0.66 -4.81
N PHE A 417 10.42 1.56 -5.20
CA PHE A 417 10.70 2.94 -5.54
C PHE A 417 11.21 3.70 -4.33
N ARG A 418 12.22 4.53 -4.56
CA ARG A 418 12.87 5.38 -3.57
C ARG A 418 13.08 6.77 -4.14
N ILE A 419 12.98 7.76 -3.26
CA ILE A 419 13.40 9.12 -3.55
C ILE A 419 14.92 9.09 -3.64
N GLN A 420 15.50 9.60 -4.72
CA GLN A 420 16.92 9.62 -4.97
C GLN A 420 17.59 10.81 -4.29
N ALA A 421 18.91 10.73 -4.11
CA ALA A 421 19.66 11.91 -3.71
C ALA A 421 19.53 12.98 -4.81
N ALA A 422 19.41 14.25 -4.43
CA ALA A 422 19.51 15.32 -5.39
C ALA A 422 20.90 15.27 -6.09
N PRO A 423 20.96 15.46 -7.42
CA PRO A 423 22.20 15.40 -8.19
C PRO A 423 23.20 16.51 -7.85
#